data_AF-A0A0C3C371-F1
#
_entry.id   AF-A0A0C3C371-F1
#
_cell.length_a   1.000
_cell.length_b   1.000
_cell.length_c   1.000
_cell.angle_alpha   90.00
_cell.angle_beta   90.00
_cell.angle_gamma   90.00
#
_symmetry.space_group_name_H-M   'P 1'
#
loop_
_entity.id
_entity.type
_entity.pdbx_description
1 polymer ?
#
loop_
_entity_poly.entity_id
_entity_poly.type
_entity_poly.pdbx_seq_one_letter_code
_entity_poly.pdbx_strand_id
1 'polypeptide(L)'
;METFVFNVAPPLPRLNVTATTEDLHKSPQLYFAGSDIVWMLISSGLVLMMVPAMCLFYSGASNRRRSLTLFRLPLITAALIGFQVLVPLGYSLAFTPAVPPPSPGVSWYGGDSRGNALHDSLARPTGADGAKIPELLYQFYEGMFASFT
;
A
#
# COMPACT_ATOMS: atom_id res chain seq x y z
N MET A 1 17.41 37.47 -28.84
CA MET A 1 16.18 36.76 -28.46
C MET A 1 16.59 35.73 -27.42
N GLU A 2 16.16 35.91 -26.18
CA GLU A 2 16.54 35.00 -25.08
C GLU A 2 15.77 33.69 -25.24
N THR A 3 16.50 32.57 -25.29
CA THR A 3 15.93 31.23 -25.42
C THR A 3 15.81 30.59 -24.05
N PHE A 4 14.60 30.18 -23.67
CA PHE A 4 14.33 29.46 -22.43
C PHE A 4 14.11 27.97 -22.75
N VAL A 5 14.83 27.09 -22.06
CA VAL A 5 14.65 25.63 -22.19
C VAL A 5 13.65 25.20 -21.13
N PHE A 6 12.44 24.85 -21.56
CA PHE A 6 11.44 24.26 -20.67
C PHE A 6 11.63 22.75 -20.64
N ASN A 7 11.70 22.18 -19.43
CA ASN A 7 11.57 20.74 -19.26
C ASN A 7 10.08 20.42 -19.31
N VAL A 8 9.63 19.88 -20.44
CA VAL A 8 8.21 19.55 -20.66
C VAL A 8 7.81 18.42 -19.72
N ALA A 9 6.58 18.48 -19.19
CA ALA A 9 6.04 17.42 -18.35
C ALA A 9 6.12 16.07 -19.08
N PRO A 10 6.33 14.95 -18.34
CA PRO A 10 6.28 13.61 -18.92
C PRO A 10 4.98 13.41 -19.70
N PRO A 11 5.00 12.63 -20.79
CA PRO A 11 3.79 12.33 -21.55
C PRO A 11 2.71 11.75 -20.64
N LEU A 12 1.44 12.09 -20.91
CA LEU A 12 0.30 11.56 -20.16
C LEU A 12 0.40 10.02 -20.09
N PRO A 13 0.02 9.40 -18.95
CA PRO A 13 0.04 7.95 -18.80
C PRO A 13 -0.74 7.27 -19.92
N ARG A 14 -0.16 6.22 -20.50
CA ARG A 14 -0.80 5.44 -21.55
C ARG A 14 -1.92 4.60 -20.94
N LEU A 15 -3.14 4.88 -21.35
CA LEU A 15 -4.32 4.11 -20.96
C LEU A 15 -4.56 2.96 -21.95
N ASN A 16 -5.02 1.82 -21.45
CA ASN A 16 -5.43 0.66 -22.27
C ASN A 16 -4.31 0.05 -23.13
N VAL A 17 -3.10 -0.04 -22.59
CA VAL A 17 -1.94 -0.68 -23.24
C VAL A 17 -1.51 -1.90 -22.43
N THR A 18 -1.30 -3.04 -23.11
CA THR A 18 -0.72 -4.23 -22.50
C THR A 18 0.77 -4.00 -22.29
N ALA A 19 1.23 -4.04 -21.03
CA ALA A 19 2.63 -3.88 -20.67
C ALA A 19 3.18 -5.17 -20.04
N THR A 20 4.42 -5.52 -20.35
CA THR A 20 5.13 -6.60 -19.64
C THR A 20 5.80 -6.06 -18.37
N THR A 21 6.10 -6.93 -17.41
CA THR A 21 6.82 -6.55 -16.18
C THR A 21 8.20 -5.92 -16.46
N GLU A 22 8.85 -6.34 -17.55
CA GLU A 22 10.14 -5.77 -17.98
C GLU A 22 10.00 -4.33 -18.50
N ASP A 23 8.91 -4.00 -19.18
CA ASP A 23 8.64 -2.65 -19.71
C ASP A 23 8.30 -1.67 -18.59
N LEU A 24 7.60 -2.15 -17.55
CA LEU A 24 7.29 -1.42 -16.33
C LEU A 24 8.56 -1.05 -15.55
N HIS A 25 9.56 -1.92 -15.51
CA HIS A 25 10.84 -1.64 -14.86
C HIS A 25 11.70 -0.63 -15.64
N LYS A 26 11.64 -0.65 -16.98
CA LYS A 26 12.42 0.26 -17.82
C LYS A 26 11.81 1.66 -17.94
N SER A 27 10.48 1.77 -17.86
CA SER A 27 9.76 3.02 -18.15
C SER A 27 8.48 3.20 -17.33
N PRO A 28 8.56 3.27 -15.99
CA PRO A 28 7.39 3.39 -15.11
C PRO A 28 6.57 4.67 -15.34
N GLN A 29 7.24 5.76 -15.75
CA GLN A 29 6.61 7.07 -15.99
C GLN A 29 5.59 7.08 -17.14
N LEU A 30 5.60 6.06 -18.01
CA LEU A 30 4.64 5.94 -19.12
C LEU A 30 3.31 5.32 -18.68
N TYR A 31 3.28 4.65 -17.53
CA TYR A 31 2.14 3.85 -17.08
C TYR A 31 1.53 4.39 -15.79
N PHE A 32 2.33 5.00 -14.91
CA PHE A 32 1.87 5.53 -13.64
C PHE A 32 1.87 7.07 -13.63
N ALA A 33 0.76 7.66 -13.20
CA ALA A 33 0.69 9.09 -12.94
C ALA A 33 1.45 9.41 -11.65
N GLY A 34 2.43 10.32 -11.73
CA GLY A 34 3.17 10.77 -10.55
C GLY A 34 2.28 11.44 -9.50
N SER A 35 1.22 12.12 -9.92
CA SER A 35 0.21 12.72 -9.03
C SER A 35 -0.46 11.70 -8.14
N ASP A 36 -0.82 10.55 -8.70
CA ASP A 36 -1.60 9.53 -8.03
C ASP A 36 -0.72 8.79 -7.01
N ILE A 37 0.55 8.57 -7.35
CA ILE A 37 1.57 8.05 -6.42
C ILE A 37 1.72 9.00 -5.22
N VAL A 38 1.88 10.30 -5.47
CA VAL A 38 2.06 11.30 -4.39
C VAL A 38 0.81 11.38 -3.52
N TRP A 39 -0.37 11.40 -4.12
CA TRP A 39 -1.64 11.45 -3.38
C TRP A 39 -1.83 10.23 -2.48
N MET A 40 -1.54 9.04 -2.99
CA MET A 40 -1.63 7.81 -2.21
C MET A 40 -0.58 7.76 -1.10
N LEU A 41 0.66 8.21 -1.33
CA LEU A 41 1.67 8.29 -0.27
C LEU A 41 1.26 9.26 0.85
N ILE A 42 0.71 10.42 0.50
CA ILE A 42 0.19 11.38 1.49
C ILE A 42 -0.98 10.74 2.26
N SER A 43 -1.90 10.09 1.55
CA SER A 43 -3.05 9.41 2.16
C SER A 43 -2.62 8.32 3.15
N SER A 44 -1.64 7.48 2.79
CA SER A 44 -1.08 6.49 3.71
C SER A 44 -0.44 7.12 4.95
N GLY A 45 0.24 8.26 4.79
CA GLY A 45 0.78 9.03 5.92
C GLY A 45 -0.29 9.57 6.86
N LEU A 46 -1.42 10.03 6.31
CA LEU A 46 -2.58 10.48 7.10
C LEU A 46 -3.21 9.33 7.90
N VAL A 47 -3.34 8.14 7.31
CA VAL A 47 -3.85 6.95 8.01
C VAL A 47 -2.90 6.50 9.13
N LEU A 48 -1.59 6.52 8.89
CA LEU A 48 -0.58 6.20 9.92
C LEU A 48 -0.68 7.16 11.12
N MET A 49 -1.00 8.44 10.88
CA MET A 49 -1.17 9.43 11.94
C MET A 49 -2.42 9.20 12.81
N MET A 50 -3.38 8.38 12.35
CA MET A 50 -4.61 8.07 13.09
C MET A 50 -4.35 7.22 14.34
N VAL A 51 -3.38 6.30 14.27
CA VAL A 51 -2.99 5.43 15.40
C VAL A 51 -2.51 6.23 16.62
N PRO A 52 -1.50 7.13 16.51
CA PRO A 52 -1.09 7.96 17.64
C PRO A 52 -2.18 8.97 18.04
N ALA A 53 -3.00 9.46 17.12
CA ALA A 53 -4.10 10.38 17.44
C ALA A 53 -5.16 9.71 18.35
N MET A 54 -5.61 8.50 18.01
CA MET A 54 -6.54 7.73 18.85
C MET A 54 -5.91 7.31 20.18
N CYS A 55 -4.63 6.91 20.15
CA CYS A 55 -3.86 6.58 21.34
C CYS A 55 -3.80 7.75 22.34
N LEU A 56 -3.52 8.96 21.85
CA LEU A 56 -3.53 10.18 22.67
C LEU A 56 -4.94 10.51 23.18
N PHE A 57 -5.96 10.38 22.35
CA PHE A 57 -7.36 10.63 22.74
C PHE A 57 -7.82 9.69 23.86
N TYR A 58 -7.59 8.38 23.73
CA TYR A 58 -7.95 7.38 24.75
C TYR A 58 -7.11 7.49 26.02
N SER A 59 -5.83 7.85 25.90
CA SER A 59 -4.99 8.11 27.06
C SER A 59 -5.43 9.36 27.84
N GLY A 60 -5.89 10.41 27.14
CA GLY A 60 -6.35 11.67 27.73
C GLY A 60 -7.70 11.58 28.43
N ALA A 61 -8.64 10.77 27.93
CA ALA A 61 -9.95 10.54 28.56
C ALA A 61 -9.90 9.59 29.77
N SER A 62 -8.76 8.94 30.00
CA SER A 62 -8.60 7.89 31.01
C SER A 62 -8.06 8.42 32.35
N ASN A 63 -8.35 7.68 33.42
CA ASN A 63 -7.82 7.94 34.75
C ASN A 63 -6.27 8.02 34.76
N ARG A 64 -5.72 9.01 35.46
CA ARG A 64 -4.26 9.29 35.56
C ARG A 64 -3.39 8.07 35.88
N ARG A 65 -3.92 7.07 36.59
CA ARG A 65 -3.18 5.85 36.97
C ARG A 65 -2.96 4.88 35.80
N ARG A 66 -3.72 4.98 34.70
CA ARG A 66 -3.66 4.06 33.54
C ARG A 66 -3.32 4.74 32.22
N SER A 67 -3.23 6.07 32.18
CA SER A 67 -2.92 6.87 30.98
C SER A 67 -1.60 6.46 30.30
N LEU A 68 -0.55 6.17 31.07
CA LEU A 68 0.77 5.79 30.54
C LEU A 68 0.77 4.42 29.86
N THR A 69 -0.01 3.48 30.41
CA THR A 69 -0.18 2.11 29.86
C THR A 69 -1.02 2.13 28.59
N LEU A 70 -2.07 2.95 28.58
CA LEU A 70 -2.93 3.17 27.40
C LEU A 70 -2.22 3.88 26.25
N PHE A 71 -1.12 4.60 26.52
CA PHE A 71 -0.30 5.17 25.46
C PHE A 71 0.69 4.15 24.87
N ARG A 72 1.34 3.35 25.71
CA ARG A 72 2.44 2.47 25.30
C ARG A 72 1.99 1.18 24.62
N LEU A 73 0.93 0.55 25.10
CA LEU A 73 0.42 -0.70 24.52
C LEU A 73 -0.01 -0.58 23.05
N PRO A 74 -0.89 0.36 22.67
CA PRO A 74 -1.34 0.49 21.29
C PRO A 74 -0.23 0.90 20.32
N LEU A 75 0.77 1.66 20.77
CA LEU A 75 1.96 1.98 19.96
C LEU A 75 2.78 0.72 19.65
N ILE A 76 2.95 -0.17 20.63
CA ILE A 76 3.69 -1.43 20.43
C ILE A 76 2.89 -2.39 19.55
N THR A 77 1.58 -2.53 19.77
CA THR A 77 0.74 -3.41 18.94
C THR A 77 0.64 -2.92 17.50
N ALA A 78 0.52 -1.61 17.28
CA ALA A 78 0.50 -1.05 15.94
C ALA A 78 1.83 -1.27 15.19
N ALA A 79 2.97 -1.16 15.88
CA ALA A 79 4.28 -1.47 15.31
C ALA A 79 4.42 -2.97 14.96
N LEU A 80 3.88 -3.87 15.80
CA LEU A 80 3.86 -5.31 15.55
C LEU A 80 2.98 -5.67 14.35
N ILE A 81 1.78 -5.08 14.26
CA ILE A 81 0.85 -5.33 13.15
C ILE A 81 1.41 -4.77 11.84
N GLY A 82 2.01 -3.57 11.87
CA GLY A 82 2.71 -3.02 10.71
C GLY A 82 3.79 -3.96 10.18
N PHE A 83 4.57 -4.58 11.07
CA PHE A 83 5.59 -5.56 10.68
C PHE A 83 4.99 -6.90 10.20
N GLN A 84 3.92 -7.38 10.85
CA GLN A 84 3.22 -8.63 10.52
C GLN A 84 2.50 -8.56 9.16
N VAL A 85 1.94 -7.41 8.80
CA VAL A 85 1.17 -7.22 7.56
C VAL A 85 2.09 -6.91 6.38
N LEU A 86 3.18 -6.18 6.60
CA LEU A 86 4.12 -5.75 5.56
C LEU A 86 5.04 -6.89 5.08
N VAL A 87 5.38 -7.87 5.92
CA VAL A 87 6.54 -8.75 5.66
C VAL A 87 6.21 -10.22 5.28
N PRO A 88 5.22 -10.95 5.84
CA PRO A 88 5.10 -12.38 5.48
C PRO A 88 3.71 -12.94 5.14
N LEU A 89 2.58 -12.29 5.45
CA LEU A 89 1.27 -12.97 5.32
C LEU A 89 0.08 -12.08 4.97
N GLY A 90 0.02 -10.81 5.38
CA GLY A 90 -1.21 -10.01 5.26
C GLY A 90 -1.64 -9.72 3.82
N TYR A 91 -0.74 -9.17 3.01
CA TYR A 91 -1.06 -8.78 1.64
C TYR A 91 -1.33 -9.99 0.73
N SER A 92 -0.49 -11.01 0.84
CA SER A 92 -0.60 -12.23 0.01
C SER A 92 -1.87 -13.04 0.29
N LEU A 93 -2.43 -12.91 1.50
CA LEU A 93 -3.65 -13.63 1.89
C LEU A 93 -4.94 -12.86 1.53
N ALA A 94 -4.87 -11.53 1.42
CA ALA A 94 -6.03 -10.67 1.21
C ALA A 94 -6.24 -10.25 -0.26
N PHE A 95 -5.16 -9.94 -0.99
CA PHE A 95 -5.25 -9.25 -2.29
C PHE A 95 -4.71 -10.06 -3.47
N THR A 96 -4.03 -11.16 -3.19
CA THR A 96 -3.51 -12.04 -4.23
C THR A 96 -4.62 -12.94 -4.79
N PRO A 97 -4.61 -13.25 -6.09
CA PRO A 97 -5.52 -14.24 -6.65
C PRO A 97 -5.46 -15.55 -5.88
N ALA A 98 -6.63 -16.19 -5.71
CA ALA A 98 -6.72 -17.53 -5.19
C ALA A 98 -5.78 -18.45 -5.98
N VAL A 99 -4.91 -19.20 -5.29
CA VAL A 99 -4.22 -20.34 -5.91
C VAL A 99 -5.32 -21.29 -6.37
N PRO A 100 -5.31 -21.77 -7.63
CA PRO A 100 -6.21 -22.84 -8.03
C PRO A 100 -5.96 -24.01 -7.06
N PRO A 101 -6.94 -24.38 -6.22
CA PRO A 101 -6.78 -25.59 -5.43
C PRO A 101 -6.67 -26.78 -6.39
N PRO A 102 -6.11 -27.93 -5.97
CA PRO A 102 -6.29 -29.19 -6.69
C PRO A 102 -7.77 -29.63 -6.79
N SER A 103 -8.71 -28.85 -6.25
CA SER A 103 -10.15 -29.02 -6.32
C SER A 103 -10.84 -27.75 -6.87
N PRO A 104 -11.91 -27.88 -7.66
CA PRO A 104 -12.68 -26.74 -8.16
C PRO A 104 -13.45 -26.11 -6.98
N GLY A 105 -13.05 -24.91 -6.56
CA GLY A 105 -13.70 -24.18 -5.49
C GLY A 105 -13.22 -22.73 -5.43
N VAL A 106 -14.10 -21.83 -4.98
CA VAL A 106 -13.77 -20.43 -4.70
C VAL A 106 -12.94 -20.39 -3.42
N SER A 107 -11.67 -19.98 -3.48
CA SER A 107 -10.86 -19.79 -2.27
C SER A 107 -11.33 -18.53 -1.55
N TRP A 108 -11.54 -18.63 -0.23
CA TRP A 108 -11.87 -17.47 0.62
C TRP A 108 -10.64 -16.59 0.94
N TYR A 109 -9.45 -17.08 0.62
CA TYR A 109 -8.17 -16.39 0.83
C TYR A 109 -7.26 -16.47 -0.40
N GLY A 110 -6.46 -15.41 -0.59
CA GLY A 110 -5.36 -15.36 -1.55
C GLY A 110 -4.20 -16.25 -1.10
N GLY A 111 -3.39 -16.73 -2.05
CA GLY A 111 -2.30 -17.65 -1.71
C GLY A 111 -1.14 -17.75 -2.70
N ASP A 112 -1.06 -16.90 -3.73
CA ASP A 112 0.11 -16.91 -4.63
C ASP A 112 1.37 -16.55 -3.82
N SER A 113 2.42 -17.36 -3.98
CA SER A 113 3.72 -17.16 -3.35
C SER A 113 4.46 -15.94 -3.91
N ARG A 114 4.02 -15.44 -5.08
CA ARG A 114 4.51 -14.21 -5.73
C ARG A 114 4.01 -12.89 -5.14
N GLY A 115 3.20 -12.92 -4.08
CA GLY A 115 2.91 -11.73 -3.27
C GLY A 115 3.57 -11.79 -1.89
N ASN A 116 4.23 -12.91 -1.59
CA ASN A 116 4.73 -13.19 -0.27
C ASN A 116 6.06 -12.46 -0.05
N ALA A 117 6.22 -11.79 1.09
CA ALA A 117 7.44 -11.09 1.46
C ALA A 117 7.98 -10.10 0.41
N LEU A 118 7.08 -9.37 -0.26
CA LEU A 118 7.41 -8.39 -1.30
C LEU A 118 8.08 -9.00 -2.54
N HIS A 119 8.11 -10.32 -2.66
CA HIS A 119 8.71 -11.02 -3.79
C HIS A 119 7.93 -10.68 -5.08
N ASP A 120 8.54 -9.94 -6.01
CA ASP A 120 7.93 -9.56 -7.30
C ASP A 120 6.68 -8.65 -7.23
N SER A 121 6.61 -7.78 -6.21
CA SER A 121 5.47 -6.86 -5.95
C SER A 121 5.75 -5.38 -6.27
N LEU A 122 6.89 -5.07 -6.91
CA LEU A 122 7.37 -3.69 -7.05
C LEU A 122 6.53 -2.85 -8.03
N ALA A 123 6.30 -3.36 -9.24
CA ALA A 123 5.71 -2.59 -10.33
C ALA A 123 4.46 -3.24 -10.94
N ARG A 124 3.93 -4.31 -10.34
CA ARG A 124 2.72 -4.95 -10.83
C ARG A 124 1.56 -3.95 -10.73
N PRO A 125 0.80 -3.73 -11.82
CA PRO A 125 -0.30 -2.77 -11.78
C PRO A 125 -1.49 -3.38 -11.02
N THR A 126 -2.01 -2.64 -10.03
CA THR A 126 -3.22 -3.02 -9.28
C THR A 126 -4.32 -1.96 -9.43
N GLY A 127 -5.57 -2.38 -9.30
CA GLY A 127 -6.77 -1.54 -9.44
C GLY A 127 -7.73 -2.00 -10.55
N ALA A 128 -9.02 -1.66 -10.41
CA ALA A 128 -10.07 -1.89 -11.41
C ALA A 128 -9.84 -1.08 -12.70
N ASP A 129 -10.65 -1.27 -13.74
CA ASP A 129 -10.51 -0.59 -15.05
C ASP A 129 -10.28 0.93 -14.89
N GLY A 130 -9.15 1.43 -15.44
CA GLY A 130 -8.74 2.83 -15.28
C GLY A 130 -7.26 3.01 -14.91
N ALA A 131 -6.95 4.18 -14.33
CA ALA A 131 -5.60 4.53 -13.87
C ALA A 131 -5.11 3.52 -12.82
N LYS A 132 -3.96 2.89 -13.10
CA LYS A 132 -3.37 1.86 -12.23
C LYS A 132 -2.38 2.51 -11.29
N ILE A 133 -2.24 1.92 -10.11
CA ILE A 133 -1.20 2.25 -9.15
C ILE A 133 -0.24 1.07 -8.99
N PRO A 134 1.04 1.32 -8.62
CA PRO A 134 1.97 0.25 -8.31
C PRO A 134 1.49 -0.57 -7.12
N GLU A 135 1.62 -1.89 -7.22
CA GLU A 135 1.22 -2.83 -6.17
C GLU A 135 1.83 -2.52 -4.80
N LEU A 136 3.13 -2.19 -4.75
CA LEU A 136 3.81 -1.83 -3.51
C LEU A 136 3.11 -0.68 -2.77
N LEU A 137 2.66 0.32 -3.51
CA LEU A 137 2.00 1.49 -2.94
C LEU A 137 0.57 1.18 -2.48
N TYR A 138 -0.12 0.29 -3.20
CA TYR A 138 -1.39 -0.25 -2.76
C TYR A 138 -1.25 -1.06 -1.46
N GLN A 139 -0.27 -1.97 -1.40
CA GLN A 139 0.05 -2.76 -0.22
C GLN A 139 0.41 -1.86 0.98
N PHE A 140 1.17 -0.79 0.75
CA PHE A 140 1.51 0.17 1.80
C PHE A 140 0.27 0.88 2.35
N TYR A 141 -0.65 1.30 1.48
CA TYR A 141 -1.91 1.93 1.89
C TYR A 141 -2.80 0.98 2.72
N GLU A 142 -3.06 -0.22 2.22
CA GLU A 142 -3.88 -1.22 2.93
C GLU A 142 -3.22 -1.69 4.24
N GLY A 143 -1.88 -1.76 4.27
CA GLY A 143 -1.12 -2.05 5.49
C GLY A 143 -1.36 -1.04 6.62
N MET A 144 -1.62 0.23 6.30
CA MET A 144 -1.96 1.24 7.32
C MET A 144 -3.35 1.04 7.92
N PHE A 145 -4.33 0.60 7.12
CA PHE A 145 -5.66 0.24 7.64
C PHE A 145 -5.60 -0.99 8.54
N ALA A 146 -4.78 -1.97 8.16
CA ALA A 146 -4.55 -3.14 8.99
C ALA A 146 -3.89 -2.77 10.32
N SER A 147 -2.94 -1.83 10.34
CA SER A 147 -2.32 -1.31 11.58
C SER A 147 -3.30 -0.53 12.48
N PHE A 148 -4.33 0.07 11.89
CA PHE A 148 -5.37 0.81 12.61
C PHE A 148 -6.41 -0.09 13.27
N THR A 149 -6.71 -1.25 12.70
CA THR A 149 -7.79 -2.16 13.13
C THR A 149 -7.33 -3.05 14.29
#